data_AF-A0A5J4WDH5-F1
#
_entry.id   AF-A0A5J4WDH5-F1
#
_cell.length_a   1.000
_cell.length_b   1.000
_cell.length_c   1.000
_cell.angle_alpha   90.00
_cell.angle_beta   90.00
_cell.angle_gamma   90.00
#
_symmetry.space_group_name_H-M   'P 1'
#
loop_
_entity.id
_entity.type
_entity.pdbx_description
1 polymer ?
#
loop_
_entity_poly.entity_id
_entity_poly.type
_entity_poly.pdbx_seq_one_letter_code
_entity_poly.pdbx_strand_id
1 'polypeptide(L)' 'MSELLESVHWSVYDLVTRHFLASLSGDCVIEKTDAVFTIGGSERFHSKAKRLLEEGFTQIQPWLKPRDVELPSGLTVGQ' A
#
# COMPACT_ATOMS: atom_id res chain seq x y z
N MET A 1 18.38 -32.04 -3.72
CA MET A 1 17.24 -32.10 -2.76
C MET A 1 17.56 -31.41 -1.43
N SER A 2 18.76 -31.58 -0.84
CA SER A 2 19.13 -30.90 0.42
C SER A 2 19.08 -29.36 0.35
N GLU A 3 19.67 -28.75 -0.70
CA GLU A 3 19.70 -27.29 -0.88
C GLU A 3 18.31 -26.66 -1.06
N LEU A 4 17.37 -27.40 -1.67
CA LEU A 4 15.97 -26.96 -1.80
C LEU A 4 15.26 -26.95 -0.44
N LEU A 5 15.55 -27.91 0.42
CA LEU A 5 14.99 -27.96 1.76
C LEU A 5 15.54 -26.83 2.64
N GLU A 6 16.84 -26.55 2.54
CA GLU A 6 17.49 -25.43 3.23
C GLU A 6 16.93 -24.06 2.81
N SER A 7 16.73 -23.85 1.50
CA SER A 7 16.14 -22.59 0.99
C SER A 7 14.69 -22.39 1.41
N VAL A 8 13.89 -23.46 1.47
CA VAL A 8 12.50 -23.40 1.98
C VAL A 8 12.48 -23.12 3.48
N HIS A 9 13.32 -23.80 4.27
CA HIS A 9 13.41 -23.55 5.72
C HIS A 9 13.80 -22.10 6.03
N TRP A 10 14.78 -21.57 5.29
CA TRP A 10 15.18 -20.17 5.45
C TRP A 10 14.04 -19.21 5.11
N SER A 11 13.33 -19.46 4.00
CA SER A 11 12.23 -18.61 3.57
C SER A 11 11.08 -18.57 4.58
N VAL A 12 10.76 -19.72 5.18
CA VAL A 12 9.74 -19.80 6.24
C VAL A 12 10.19 -19.07 7.49
N TYR A 13 11.44 -19.25 7.92
CA TYR A 13 12.00 -18.55 9.06
C TYR A 13 12.01 -17.02 8.87
N ASP A 14 12.47 -16.55 7.70
CA ASP A 14 12.49 -15.12 7.35
C ASP A 14 11.08 -14.53 7.35
N LEU A 15 10.10 -15.24 6.76
CA LEU A 15 8.70 -14.82 6.75
C LEU A 15 8.13 -14.67 8.17
N VAL A 16 8.29 -15.69 9.02
CA VAL A 16 7.76 -15.70 10.39
C VAL A 16 8.43 -14.61 11.23
N THR A 17 9.76 -14.49 11.12
CA THR A 17 10.54 -13.50 11.88
C THR A 17 10.15 -12.08 11.48
N ARG A 18 10.07 -11.78 10.19
CA ARG A 18 9.64 -10.45 9.70
C ARG A 18 8.20 -10.15 10.08
N HIS A 19 7.31 -11.14 10.06
CA HIS A 19 5.93 -10.93 10.48
C HIS A 19 5.82 -10.62 11.98
N PHE A 20 6.59 -11.32 12.82
CA PHE A 20 6.65 -11.03 14.25
C PHE A 20 7.21 -9.63 14.51
N LEU A 21 8.33 -9.26 13.89
CA LEU A 21 8.92 -7.92 14.04
C LEU A 21 7.96 -6.82 13.53
N ALA A 22 7.28 -7.06 12.41
CA ALA A 22 6.25 -6.17 11.87
C ALA A 22 5.10 -5.94 12.87
N SER A 23 4.65 -6.97 13.58
CA SER A 23 3.58 -6.83 14.59
C SER A 23 3.94 -5.95 15.80
N LEU A 24 5.25 -5.76 16.04
CA LEU A 24 5.76 -4.91 17.12
C LEU A 24 6.07 -3.48 16.64
N SER A 25 5.98 -3.24 15.34
CA SER A 25 6.21 -1.92 14.74
C SER A 25 4.89 -1.13 14.61
N GLY A 26 5.00 0.17 14.32
CA GLY A 26 3.83 1.02 14.11
C GLY A 26 3.05 0.70 12.83
N ASP A 27 1.82 1.21 12.75
CA ASP A 27 0.96 1.04 11.60
C ASP A 27 1.49 1.78 10.35
N CYS A 28 1.15 1.26 9.17
CA CYS A 28 1.36 1.97 7.91
C CYS A 28 0.25 2.99 7.71
N VAL A 29 0.61 4.28 7.66
CA VAL A 29 -0.33 5.40 7.50
C VAL A 29 -0.36 5.83 6.05
N ILE A 30 -1.55 5.79 5.45
CA ILE A 30 -1.81 6.22 4.07
C ILE A 30 -2.88 7.29 4.01
N GLU A 31 -2.67 8.27 3.15
CA GLU A 31 -3.67 9.24 2.74
C GLU A 31 -4.40 8.70 1.51
N LYS A 32 -5.73 8.77 1.50
CA LYS A 32 -6.56 8.39 0.36
C LYS A 32 -7.41 9.59 -0.06
N THR A 33 -7.40 9.90 -1.34
CA THR A 33 -8.19 11.00 -1.92
C THR A 33 -9.11 10.42 -2.98
N ASP A 34 -10.42 10.67 -2.86
CA ASP A 34 -11.43 10.25 -3.85
C ASP A 34 -12.05 11.50 -4.47
N ALA A 35 -11.72 11.76 -5.73
CA ALA A 35 -12.27 12.84 -6.51
C ALA A 35 -13.47 12.34 -7.32
N VAL A 36 -14.64 12.89 -7.05
CA VAL A 36 -15.89 12.51 -7.72
C VAL A 36 -16.31 13.62 -8.69
N PHE A 37 -16.56 13.25 -9.94
CA PHE A 37 -16.99 14.19 -10.98
C PHE A 37 -18.29 13.70 -11.61
N THR A 38 -19.19 14.64 -11.91
CA THR A 38 -20.47 14.36 -12.57
C THR A 38 -20.46 14.96 -13.97
N ILE A 39 -20.67 14.14 -15.00
CA ILE A 39 -20.73 14.58 -16.39
C ILE A 39 -22.17 14.38 -16.89
N GLY A 40 -22.70 15.36 -17.63
CA GLY A 40 -24.05 15.27 -18.20
C GLY A 40 -25.20 15.24 -17.18
N GLY A 41 -24.95 15.58 -15.91
CA GLY A 41 -25.96 15.69 -14.86
C GLY A 41 -26.35 14.38 -14.14
N SER A 42 -25.96 13.22 -14.66
CA SER A 42 -26.32 11.91 -14.07
C SER A 42 -25.15 10.93 -13.91
N GLU A 43 -24.13 11.00 -14.78
CA GLU A 43 -23.02 10.04 -14.77
C GLU A 43 -21.96 10.47 -13.77
N ARG A 44 -21.69 9.62 -12.78
CA ARG A 44 -20.66 9.85 -11.76
C ARG A 44 -19.43 9.00 -12.05
N PHE A 45 -18.29 9.65 -11.99
CA PHE A 45 -16.99 9.03 -12.15
C PHE A 45 -16.14 9.30 -10.90
N HIS A 46 -15.21 8.39 -10.65
CA HIS A 46 -14.33 8.43 -9.49
C HIS A 46 -12.88 8.34 -9.93
N SER A 47 -12.06 9.25 -9.43
CA SER A 47 -10.59 9.17 -9.52
C SER A 47 -10.02 9.06 -8.12
N LYS A 48 -9.26 8.00 -7.88
CA LYS A 48 -8.72 7.69 -6.55
C LYS A 48 -7.21 7.87 -6.55
N ALA A 49 -6.71 8.60 -5.57
CA ALA A 49 -5.30 8.71 -5.25
C ALA A 49 -5.00 8.13 -3.87
N LYS A 50 -3.74 7.74 -3.71
CA LYS A 50 -3.19 7.22 -2.47
C LYS A 50 -1.77 7.72 -2.31
N ARG A 51 -1.42 8.18 -1.11
CA ARG A 51 -0.06 8.60 -0.76
C ARG A 51 0.35 7.95 0.55
N LEU A 52 1.53 7.34 0.56
CA LEU A 52 2.16 6.81 1.77
C LEU A 52 2.70 7.96 2.62
N LEU A 53 2.23 8.05 3.86
CA LEU A 53 2.71 9.05 4.83
C LEU A 53 3.74 8.44 5.76
N GLU A 54 3.42 7.27 6.34
CA GLU A 54 4.30 6.54 7.24
C GLU A 54 4.35 5.07 6.83
N GLU A 55 5.55 4.53 6.73
CA GLU A 55 5.75 3.15 6.25
C GLU A 55 5.39 2.12 7.33
N GLY A 56 5.61 2.44 8.62
CA GLY A 56 5.34 1.52 9.73
C GLY A 56 5.94 0.13 9.49
N PHE A 57 5.13 -0.90 9.71
CA PHE A 57 5.50 -2.31 9.49
C PHE A 57 5.96 -2.64 8.07
N THR A 58 5.62 -1.83 7.06
CA THR A 58 6.01 -2.09 5.67
C THR A 58 7.50 -1.87 5.42
N GLN A 59 8.24 -1.24 6.34
CA GLN A 59 9.71 -1.27 6.33
C GLN A 59 10.28 -2.69 6.49
N ILE A 60 9.64 -3.48 7.35
CA ILE A 60 10.07 -4.84 7.69
C ILE A 60 9.53 -5.84 6.65
N GLN A 61 8.30 -5.58 6.16
CA GLN A 61 7.62 -6.36 5.13
C GLN A 61 7.39 -5.53 3.85
N PRO A 62 8.44 -5.27 3.05
CA PRO A 62 8.38 -4.36 1.90
C PRO A 62 7.44 -4.84 0.78
N TRP A 63 7.13 -6.13 0.69
CA TRP A 63 6.17 -6.67 -0.26
C TRP A 63 4.72 -6.25 0.03
N LEU A 64 4.43 -5.72 1.23
CA LEU A 64 3.12 -5.15 1.60
C LEU A 64 3.06 -3.63 1.41
N LYS A 65 4.16 -2.98 1.03
CA LYS A 65 4.23 -1.52 0.89
C LYS A 65 3.23 -1.03 -0.19
N PRO A 66 2.29 -0.13 0.16
CA PRO A 66 1.39 0.47 -0.80
C PRO A 66 2.16 1.25 -1.87
N ARG A 67 1.66 1.23 -3.11
CA ARG A 67 2.13 2.13 -4.17
C ARG A 67 1.38 3.44 -4.10
N ASP A 68 2.13 4.52 -4.32
CA ASP A 68 1.55 5.84 -4.48
C ASP A 68 0.85 5.95 -5.83
N VAL A 69 -0.30 6.62 -5.80
CA VAL A 69 -1.13 6.95 -6.96
C VAL A 69 -1.51 8.41 -6.82
N GLU A 70 -1.06 9.24 -7.76
CA GLU A 70 -1.32 10.67 -7.74
C GLU A 70 -2.59 11.01 -8.56
N LEU A 71 -3.28 12.06 -8.15
CA LEU A 71 -4.36 12.62 -8.97
C LEU A 71 -3.76 13.43 -10.13
N PRO A 72 -4.47 13.52 -11.27
CA PRO A 72 -4.14 14.47 -12.32
C PRO A 72 -4.04 15.90 -11.77
N SER A 73 -2.99 16.61 -12.16
CA SER A 73 -2.79 18.01 -11.75
C SER A 73 -3.88 18.90 -12.36
N GLY A 74 -4.41 19.83 -11.55
CA GLY A 74 -5.44 20.79 -11.97
C GLY A 74 -6.87 20.48 -11.51
N LEU A 75 -7.11 19.39 -10.76
CA LEU A 75 -8.41 19.14 -10.14
C LEU A 75 -8.66 20.09 -8.97
N THR A 76 -9.74 20.89 -9.05
CA THR A 76 -10.22 21.72 -7.95
C THR A 76 -11.68 21.40 -7.65
N VAL A 77 -12.10 21.59 -6.39
CA VAL A 77 -13.49 21.33 -5.98
C VAL A 77 -14.41 22.36 -6.63
N GLY A 78 -15.38 21.90 -7.43
CA GLY A 78 -16.42 22.75 -8.03
C GLY A 78 -16.21 23.15 -9.49
N GLN A 79 -15.25 22.55 -10.19
CA GLN A 79 -15.15 22.63 -11.66
C GLN A 79 -16.10 21.69 -12.39
#